data_AF-A0A975PAY0-F1
#
_entry.id   AF-A0A975PAY0-F1
#
_cell.length_a   1.000
_cell.length_b   1.000
_cell.length_c   1.000
_cell.angle_alpha   90.00
_cell.angle_beta   90.00
_cell.angle_gamma   90.00
#
_symmetry.space_group_name_H-M   'P 1'
#
loop_
_entity.id
_entity.type
_entity.pdbx_description
1 polymer ?
#
loop_
_entity_poly.entity_id
_entity_poly.type
_entity_poly.pdbx_seq_one_letter_code
_entity_poly.pdbx_strand_id
1 'polypeptide(L)' 'MMTVSPVFQNARGSYVRICVHSIFIALLALSPFLYLIQVTQRVYTSHNWETLGFITAPIGFLMLVLGITARAVPEGQTHV' A
#
# COMPACT_ATOMS: atom_id res chain seq x y z
N MET A 1 6.96 -34.95 -18.67
CA MET A 1 7.58 -33.66 -19.02
C MET A 1 6.46 -32.64 -19.03
N MET A 2 6.33 -31.86 -17.96
CA MET A 2 5.18 -30.97 -17.75
C MET A 2 5.34 -29.77 -18.68
N THR A 3 4.55 -29.73 -19.76
CA THR A 3 4.50 -28.61 -20.71
C THR A 3 3.91 -27.39 -19.99
N VAL A 4 4.75 -26.66 -19.26
CA VAL A 4 4.39 -25.34 -18.75
C VAL A 4 4.36 -24.39 -19.94
N SER A 5 3.14 -24.16 -20.42
CA SER A 5 2.83 -23.41 -21.63
C SER A 5 3.62 -22.08 -21.73
N PRO A 6 4.03 -21.66 -22.93
CA PRO A 6 4.71 -20.37 -23.19
C PRO A 6 3.93 -19.15 -22.69
N VAL A 7 2.65 -19.32 -22.35
CA VAL A 7 1.81 -18.36 -21.61
C VAL A 7 2.46 -17.92 -20.28
N PHE A 8 3.16 -18.83 -19.58
CA PHE A 8 3.79 -18.53 -18.29
C PHE A 8 5.04 -17.64 -18.43
N GLN A 9 5.75 -17.70 -19.56
CA GLN A 9 6.91 -16.84 -19.81
C GLN A 9 6.50 -15.40 -20.13
N ASN A 10 5.39 -15.22 -20.87
CA ASN A 10 4.85 -13.90 -21.17
C ASN A 10 4.09 -13.30 -19.97
N ALA A 11 3.45 -14.15 -19.16
CA ALA A 11 2.81 -13.75 -17.91
C ALA A 11 3.81 -13.40 -16.80
N ARG A 12 5.05 -13.91 -16.84
CA ARG A 12 6.07 -13.67 -15.80
C ARG A 12 6.37 -12.18 -15.58
N GLY A 13 6.46 -11.39 -16.66
CA GLY A 13 6.69 -9.94 -16.57
C GLY A 13 5.51 -9.20 -15.91
N SER A 14 4.28 -9.62 -16.24
CA SER A 14 3.06 -9.10 -15.62
C SER A 14 2.95 -9.52 -14.15
N TYR A 15 3.30 -10.77 -13.84
CA TYR A 15 3.27 -11.33 -12.50
C TYR A 15 4.26 -10.63 -11.55
N VAL A 16 5.47 -10.34 -12.01
CA VAL A 16 6.44 -9.55 -11.23
C VAL A 16 5.91 -8.15 -10.96
N ARG A 17 5.28 -7.50 -11.94
CA ARG A 17 4.67 -6.18 -11.76
C ARG A 17 3.53 -6.22 -10.74
N ILE A 18 2.66 -7.22 -10.80
CA ILE A 18 1.57 -7.43 -9.84
C ILE A 18 2.12 -7.70 -8.43
N CYS A 19 3.15 -8.53 -8.32
CA CYS A 19 3.77 -8.86 -7.04
C CYS A 19 4.40 -7.62 -6.38
N VAL A 20 5.17 -6.83 -7.13
CA VAL A 20 5.76 -5.57 -6.64
C VAL A 20 4.68 -4.57 -6.24
N HIS A 21 3.62 -4.45 -7.05
CA HIS A 21 2.50 -3.56 -6.75
C HIS A 21 1.74 -3.98 -5.49
N SER A 22 1.53 -5.29 -5.29
CA SER A 22 0.88 -5.84 -4.10
C SER A 22 1.69 -5.59 -2.83
N ILE A 23 3.02 -5.78 -2.88
CA ILE A 23 3.92 -5.44 -1.77
C ILE A 23 3.84 -3.94 -1.45
N PHE A 24 3.80 -3.08 -2.47
CA PHE A 24 3.68 -1.64 -2.27
C PHE A 24 2.35 -1.26 -1.58
N ILE A 25 1.23 -1.83 -2.02
CA ILE A 25 -0.07 -1.64 -1.37
C ILE A 25 -0.03 -2.12 0.09
N ALA A 26 0.58 -3.28 0.36
CA ALA A 26 0.73 -3.80 1.71
C ALA A 26 1.54 -2.87 2.62
N LEU A 27 2.63 -2.28 2.10
CA LEU A 27 3.42 -1.29 2.83
C LEU A 27 2.65 0.01 3.06
N LEU A 28 1.87 0.47 2.08
CA LEU A 28 0.98 1.62 2.26
C LEU A 28 -0.11 1.35 3.30
N ALA A 29 -0.71 0.16 3.30
CA ALA A 29 -1.70 -0.25 4.29
C ALA A 29 -1.12 -0.32 5.72
N LEU A 30 0.19 -0.48 5.87
CA LEU A 30 0.88 -0.40 7.17
C LEU A 30 1.01 1.04 7.70
N SER A 31 1.01 2.04 6.82
CA SER A 31 1.19 3.46 7.17
C SER A 31 0.23 3.98 8.27
N PRO A 32 -1.09 3.70 8.25
CA PRO A 32 -2.00 4.12 9.33
C PRO A 32 -1.66 3.50 10.70
N PHE A 33 -1.09 2.29 10.75
CA PHE A 33 -0.64 1.70 12.01
C PHE A 33 0.58 2.43 12.57
N LEU A 34 1.52 2.80 11.70
CA LEU A 34 2.68 3.61 12.08
C LEU A 34 2.27 5.00 12.57
N TYR A 35 1.25 5.59 11.96
CA TYR A 35 0.66 6.86 12.41
C TYR A 35 0.15 6.78 13.84
N LEU A 36 -0.66 5.75 14.15
CA LEU A 36 -1.21 5.58 15.50
C LEU A 36 -0.12 5.46 16.57
N ILE A 37 0.95 4.71 16.28
CA ILE A 37 2.10 4.60 17.17
C ILE A 37 2.76 5.97 17.38
N GLN A 38 3.01 6.73 16.31
CA GLN A 38 3.65 8.05 16.40
C GLN A 38 2.78 9.08 17.13
N VAL A 39 1.47 9.08 16.90
CA VAL A 39 0.53 9.97 17.60
C VAL A 39 0.52 9.67 19.09
N THR A 40 0.46 8.39 19.46
CA THR A 40 0.45 7.97 20.87
C THR A 40 1.75 8.35 21.58
N GLN A 41 2.89 8.18 20.91
CA GLN A 41 4.21 8.42 21.50
C GLN A 41 4.64 9.89 21.50
N ARG A 42 4.33 10.67 20.46
CA ARG A 42 4.84 12.04 20.32
C ARG A 42 3.80 13.12 20.60
N VAL A 43 2.54 12.90 20.21
CA VAL A 43 1.51 13.92 20.37
C VAL A 43 0.93 13.89 21.78
N TYR A 44 0.50 12.71 22.25
CA TYR A 44 -0.11 12.58 23.57
C TYR A 44 0.90 12.78 24.71
N THR A 45 2.17 12.40 24.53
CA THR A 45 3.21 12.60 25.55
C THR A 45 3.68 14.04 25.65
N SER A 46 3.90 14.74 24.53
CA SER A 46 4.48 16.09 24.53
C SER A 46 3.46 17.23 24.38
N HIS A 47 2.16 16.92 24.29
CA HIS A 47 1.08 17.90 24.05
C HIS A 47 1.36 18.85 22.86
N ASN A 48 2.11 18.38 21.87
CA ASN A 48 2.55 19.20 20.74
C ASN A 48 1.62 19.02 19.54
N TRP A 49 0.66 19.94 19.41
CA TRP A 49 -0.37 19.93 18.36
C TRP A 49 0.19 20.26 16.96
N GLU A 50 1.29 20.99 16.85
CA GLU A 50 1.94 21.25 15.57
C GLU A 50 2.56 19.98 14.98
N THR A 51 3.12 19.13 15.85
CA THR A 51 3.64 17.81 15.47
C THR A 51 2.53 16.88 14.96
N LEU A 52 1.30 17.00 15.50
CA LEU A 52 0.16 16.23 15.00
C LEU A 52 -0.18 16.59 13.56
N GLY A 53 -0.25 17.88 13.23
CA GLY A 53 -0.49 18.34 11.86
C GLY A 53 0.60 17.86 10.90
N PHE A 54 1.87 17.98 11.30
CA PHE A 54 3.02 17.57 10.50
C PHE A 54 3.05 16.06 10.21
N ILE A 55 2.66 15.22 11.17
CA ILE A 55 2.60 13.77 11.01
C ILE A 55 1.33 13.32 10.25
N THR A 56 0.22 14.06 10.40
CA THR A 56 -1.05 13.78 9.71
C THR A 56 -0.97 14.06 8.21
N ALA A 57 -0.31 15.15 7.80
CA ALA A 57 -0.19 15.53 6.38
C ALA A 57 0.38 14.41 5.46
N PRO A 58 1.54 13.78 5.76
CA PRO A 58 2.06 12.70 4.94
C PRO A 58 1.18 11.45 4.99
N ILE A 59 0.53 11.15 6.11
CA ILE A 59 -0.37 10.01 6.24
C ILE A 59 -1.66 10.21 5.43
N GLY A 60 -2.22 11.43 5.43
CA GLY A 60 -3.34 11.81 4.58
C GLY A 60 -2.98 11.70 3.10
N PHE A 61 -1.78 12.13 2.72
CA PHE A 61 -1.27 11.95 1.35
C PHE A 61 -1.10 10.47 0.98
N LEU A 62 -0.53 9.65 1.87
CA LEU A 62 -0.39 8.21 1.67
C LEU A 62 -1.75 7.50 1.56
N MET A 63 -2.75 7.90 2.36
CA MET A 63 -4.14 7.43 2.26
C MET A 63 -4.76 7.80 0.91
N LEU A 64 -4.50 9.00 0.41
CA LEU A 64 -4.97 9.42 -0.91
C LEU A 64 -4.32 8.59 -2.03
N VAL A 65 -3.01 8.37 -1.96
CA VAL A 65 -2.27 7.53 -2.91
C VAL A 65 -2.75 6.08 -2.85
N LEU A 66 -2.93 5.51 -1.66
CA LEU A 66 -3.51 4.18 -1.46
C LEU A 66 -4.91 4.11 -2.07
N GLY A 67 -5.72 5.13 -1.80
CA GLY A 67 -7.06 5.29 -2.35
C GLY A 67 -7.04 5.27 -3.87
N ILE A 68 -6.19 6.05 -4.53
CA ILE A 68 -6.08 6.10 -6.00
C ILE A 68 -5.58 4.76 -6.56
N THR A 69 -4.57 4.19 -5.91
CA THR A 69 -3.96 2.91 -6.31
C THR A 69 -4.95 1.75 -6.20
N ALA A 70 -5.76 1.71 -5.14
CA ALA A 70 -6.79 0.69 -4.94
C ALA A 70 -7.86 0.72 -6.04
N ARG A 71 -8.21 1.89 -6.58
CA ARG A 71 -9.18 2.02 -7.69
C ARG A 71 -8.54 1.81 -9.06
N ALA A 72 -7.21 1.86 -9.13
CA ALA A 72 -6.45 1.49 -10.31
C ALA A 72 -6.26 -0.04 -10.42
N VAL A 73 -6.58 -0.81 -9.38
CA VAL A 73 -6.69 -2.27 -9.46
C VAL A 73 -8.05 -2.60 -10.09
N PRO A 74 -8.10 -3.12 -11.33
CA PRO A 74 -9.37 -3.45 -11.96
C PRO A 74 -10.04 -4.61 -11.19
N GLU A 75 -11.32 -4.45 -10.87
CA GLU A 75 -12.28 -5.40 -10.27
C GLU A 75 -12.51 -6.67 -11.13
N GLY A 76 -11.52 -7.12 -11.89
CA GLY A 76 -11.64 -8.19 -12.89
C GLY A 76 -10.76 -9.41 -12.63
N GLN A 77 -10.32 -9.65 -11.39
CA GLN A 77 -9.51 -10.82 -11.03
C GLN A 77 -10.09 -11.64 -9.87
N THR A 78 -11.42 -11.70 -9.79
CA THR A 78 -12.17 -12.74 -9.07
C THR A 78 -13.02 -13.49 -10.10
N HIS A 79 -12.90 -14.83 -10.10
CA HIS A 79 -13.44 -15.80 -11.07
C HIS A 79 -12.53 -16.12 -12.26
N VAL A 80 -11.54 -17.01 -12.03
CA VAL A 80 -11.50 -18.36 -12.63
C VAL A 80 -10.81 -19.30 -11.64
#